data_AF-A0AAU9U310-F1
#
_entry.id   AF-A0AAU9U310-F1
#
_cell.length_a   1.000
_cell.length_b   1.000
_cell.length_c   1.000
_cell.angle_alpha   90.00
_cell.angle_beta   90.00
_cell.angle_gamma   90.00
#
_symmetry.space_group_name_H-M   'P 1'
#
loop_
_entity.id
_entity.type
_entity.pdbx_description
1 polymer ?
#
loop_
_entity_poly.entity_id
_entity_poly.type
_entity_poly.pdbx_seq_one_letter_code
_entity_poly.pdbx_strand_id
1 'polypeptide(L)'
;MFFECIYVNKLIGIVFSFCVGSEGGVYEGRGCNKLGIHAGTANAYSIGICLIGDWRVEQPPETMLKATQALIDTGVRNGALSPDYKLSRSQSWQPSAPE
;
A
#
# COMPACT_ATOMS: atom_id res chain seq x y z
N MET A 1 3.89 -2.69 -8.63
CA MET A 1 4.50 -1.89 -7.56
C MET A 1 3.95 -0.48 -7.70
N PHE A 2 3.06 -0.08 -6.81
CA PHE A 2 2.22 1.10 -7.00
C PHE A 2 2.14 1.86 -5.70
N PHE A 3 2.44 3.14 -5.79
CA PHE A 3 2.74 4.01 -4.68
C PHE A 3 1.74 5.16 -4.78
N GLU A 4 0.82 5.28 -3.83
CA GLU A 4 0.04 6.50 -3.66
C GLU A 4 0.22 6.99 -2.22
N CYS A 5 0.81 8.18 -2.08
CA CYS A 5 0.72 8.99 -0.89
C CYS A 5 -0.66 9.66 -0.88
N ILE A 6 -1.65 9.06 -0.22
CA ILE A 6 -2.95 9.71 -0.04
C ILE A 6 -2.92 10.53 1.26
N TYR A 7 -2.99 11.86 1.12
CA TYR A 7 -3.34 12.77 2.22
C TYR A 7 -4.86 12.66 2.45
N VAL A 8 -5.28 11.80 3.40
CA VAL A 8 -6.70 11.51 3.59
C VAL A 8 -7.34 12.53 4.54
N ASN A 9 -7.87 13.61 3.98
CA ASN A 9 -8.53 14.68 4.74
C ASN A 9 -10.02 14.39 5.05
N LYS A 10 -10.41 13.13 5.33
CA LYS A 10 -11.80 12.78 5.74
C LYS A 10 -12.05 11.40 6.38
N LEU A 11 -11.02 10.61 6.67
CA LEU A 11 -11.17 9.29 7.31
C LEU A 11 -10.42 9.26 8.64
N ILE A 12 -11.06 8.74 9.69
CA ILE A 12 -10.46 8.67 11.03
C ILE A 12 -9.44 7.51 11.04
N GLY A 13 -8.16 7.83 10.83
CA GLY A 13 -7.03 6.90 10.94
C GLY A 13 -6.39 6.45 9.61
N ILE A 14 -5.26 5.76 9.72
CA ILE A 14 -4.46 5.26 8.59
C ILE A 14 -5.28 4.29 7.71
N VAL A 15 -5.24 4.50 6.39
CA VAL A 15 -6.11 3.78 5.44
C VAL A 15 -5.51 2.49 4.88
N PHE A 16 -4.19 2.42 4.89
CA PHE A 16 -3.40 1.28 4.43
C PHE A 16 -3.09 0.30 5.57
N SER A 17 -2.87 -0.97 5.21
CA SER A 17 -2.44 -2.00 6.16
C SER A 17 -1.00 -1.75 6.59
N PHE A 18 -0.13 -1.37 5.65
CA PHE A 18 1.28 -1.07 5.88
C PHE A 18 1.74 0.12 5.03
N CYS A 19 2.77 0.80 5.49
CA CYS A 19 3.51 1.81 4.71
C CYS A 19 5.00 1.45 4.65
N VAL A 20 5.68 1.73 3.55
CA VAL A 20 7.14 1.57 3.45
C VAL A 20 7.79 2.92 3.14
N GLY A 21 8.80 3.30 3.92
CA GLY A 21 9.60 4.52 3.72
C GLY A 21 10.75 4.32 2.76
N SER A 22 11.30 5.42 2.23
CA SER A 22 12.40 5.40 1.25
C SER A 22 13.68 4.77 1.81
N GLU A 23 13.86 4.86 3.12
CA GLU A 23 14.94 4.23 3.88
C GLU A 23 14.76 2.71 4.05
N GLY A 24 13.62 2.15 3.62
CA GLY A 24 13.31 0.73 3.74
C GLY A 24 12.61 0.35 5.05
N GLY A 25 12.20 1.32 5.87
CA GLY A 25 11.39 1.07 7.05
C GLY A 25 9.99 0.62 6.67
N VAL A 26 9.47 -0.41 7.35
CA VAL A 26 8.08 -0.87 7.21
C VAL A 26 7.29 -0.47 8.45
N TYR A 27 6.21 0.26 8.24
CA TYR A 27 5.35 0.82 9.27
C TYR A 27 3.99 0.15 9.24
N GLU A 28 3.56 -0.39 10.38
CA GLU A 28 2.22 -0.99 10.49
C GLU A 28 1.16 0.10 10.60
N GLY A 29 0.16 0.02 9.73
CA GLY A 29 -1.05 0.82 9.81
C GLY A 29 -2.18 0.03 10.45
N ARG A 30 -3.12 -0.43 9.61
CA ARG A 30 -4.22 -1.30 10.07
C ARG A 30 -3.83 -2.75 10.32
N GLY A 31 -2.65 -3.17 9.83
CA GLY A 31 -2.19 -4.55 9.89
C GLY A 31 -3.02 -5.49 8.99
N CYS A 32 -2.78 -6.80 9.15
CA CYS A 32 -3.40 -7.84 8.31
C CYS A 32 -4.83 -8.23 8.76
N ASN A 33 -5.21 -7.93 9.99
CA ASN A 33 -6.43 -8.45 10.62
C ASN A 33 -7.62 -7.46 10.59
N LYS A 34 -7.47 -6.33 9.92
CA LYS A 34 -8.49 -5.27 9.85
C LYS A 34 -8.73 -4.87 8.40
N LEU A 35 -9.99 -4.61 8.07
CA LEU A 35 -10.39 -4.15 6.74
C LEU A 35 -9.70 -2.82 6.39
N GLY A 36 -8.99 -2.79 5.27
CA GLY A 36 -8.44 -1.56 4.70
C GLY A 36 -9.51 -0.68 4.07
N ILE A 37 -9.18 0.58 3.75
CA ILE A 37 -10.05 1.47 2.94
C ILE A 37 -9.27 2.09 1.77
N HIS A 38 -8.57 1.26 1.01
CA HIS A 38 -7.66 1.67 -0.05
C HIS A 38 -8.06 1.18 -1.46
N ALA A 39 -9.00 0.25 -1.59
CA ALA A 39 -9.37 -0.38 -2.87
C ALA A 39 -10.87 -0.78 -2.99
N GLY A 40 -11.80 0.05 -2.50
CA GLY A 40 -13.24 -0.18 -2.66
C GLY A 40 -13.72 -1.56 -2.15
N THR A 41 -14.38 -2.35 -3.01
CA THR A 41 -14.84 -3.72 -2.67
C THR A 41 -13.69 -4.70 -2.48
N ALA A 42 -12.52 -4.45 -3.07
CA ALA A 42 -11.35 -5.32 -2.94
C ALA A 42 -10.70 -5.24 -1.55
N ASN A 43 -11.04 -4.24 -0.72
CA ASN A 43 -10.55 -4.13 0.65
C ASN A 43 -10.82 -5.39 1.50
N ALA A 44 -11.91 -6.11 1.22
CA ALA A 44 -12.27 -7.34 1.93
C ALA A 44 -11.34 -8.53 1.62
N TYR A 45 -10.55 -8.44 0.55
CA TYR A 45 -9.75 -9.54 0.02
C TYR A 45 -8.31 -9.11 -0.30
N SER A 46 -7.87 -7.92 0.16
CA SER A 46 -6.55 -7.39 -0.16
C SER A 46 -5.91 -6.69 1.03
N ILE A 47 -4.58 -6.67 1.03
CA ILE A 47 -3.74 -5.91 1.95
C ILE A 47 -3.21 -4.70 1.19
N GLY A 48 -3.44 -3.51 1.73
CA GLY A 48 -2.95 -2.27 1.15
C GLY A 48 -1.55 -1.93 1.66
N ILE A 49 -0.58 -1.86 0.74
CA ILE A 49 0.77 -1.39 1.04
C ILE A 49 0.94 -0.02 0.38
N CYS A 50 1.07 1.02 1.19
CA CYS A 50 1.46 2.34 0.74
C CYS A 50 2.97 2.47 0.76
N LEU A 51 3.49 3.28 -0.14
CA LEU A 51 4.91 3.46 -0.28
C LEU A 51 5.15 4.96 -0.34
N ILE A 52 5.79 5.47 0.71
CA ILE A 52 5.73 6.87 1.11
C ILE A 52 6.57 7.71 0.13
N GLY A 53 5.91 8.55 -0.66
CA GLY A 53 6.53 9.45 -1.63
C GLY A 53 5.69 9.65 -2.88
N ASP A 54 6.25 10.33 -3.88
CA ASP A 54 5.65 10.51 -5.20
C ASP A 54 6.49 9.79 -6.27
N TRP A 55 5.89 8.77 -6.88
CA TRP A 55 6.56 7.85 -7.80
C TRP A 55 5.83 7.78 -9.14
N ARG A 56 5.15 8.88 -9.49
CA ARG A 56 4.43 9.01 -10.77
C ARG A 56 5.40 9.15 -11.95
N VAL A 57 6.56 9.74 -11.71
CA VAL A 57 7.59 10.03 -12.72
C VAL A 57 8.85 9.20 -12.47
N GLU A 58 9.30 9.14 -11.22
CA GLU A 58 10.54 8.47 -10.83
C GLU A 58 10.28 7.11 -10.18
N GLN A 59 11.27 6.23 -10.29
CA GLN A 59 11.22 4.94 -9.62
C GLN A 59 11.56 5.09 -8.13
N PRO A 60 10.85 4.36 -7.26
CA PRO A 60 11.19 4.28 -5.85
C PRO A 60 12.55 3.64 -5.58
N PRO A 61 13.25 4.04 -4.51
CA PRO A 61 14.56 3.50 -4.17
C PRO A 61 14.55 1.98 -4.03
N GLU A 62 15.64 1.34 -4.46
CA GLU A 62 15.78 -0.12 -4.41
C GLU A 62 15.59 -0.68 -2.97
N THR A 63 16.03 0.07 -1.96
CA THR A 63 15.83 -0.23 -0.53
C THR A 63 14.35 -0.39 -0.18
N MET A 64 13.52 0.54 -0.65
CA MET A 64 12.07 0.53 -0.48
C MET A 64 11.43 -0.64 -1.23
N LEU A 65 11.91 -0.93 -2.44
CA LEU A 65 11.40 -2.08 -3.23
C LEU A 65 11.71 -3.41 -2.53
N LYS A 66 12.93 -3.58 -2.02
CA LYS A 66 13.35 -4.76 -1.26
C LYS A 66 12.55 -4.95 0.01
N ALA A 67 12.35 -3.86 0.77
CA ALA A 67 11.54 -3.89 1.99
C ALA A 67 10.08 -4.28 1.69
N THR A 68 9.53 -3.76 0.59
CA THR A 68 8.18 -4.11 0.12
C THR A 68 8.08 -5.60 -0.23
N GLN A 69 9.06 -6.14 -0.94
CA GLN A 69 9.08 -7.56 -1.30
C GLN A 69 9.18 -8.45 -0.04
N ALA A 70 10.07 -8.11 0.88
CA ALA A 70 10.24 -8.84 2.13
C ALA A 70 8.96 -8.82 3.00
N LEU A 71 8.22 -7.71 2.99
CA LEU A 71 6.92 -7.62 3.64
C LEU A 71 5.90 -8.58 3.00
N ILE A 72 5.83 -8.63 1.67
CA ILE A 72 4.93 -9.54 0.95
C ILE A 72 5.29 -11.01 1.26
N ASP A 73 6.58 -11.35 1.19
CA ASP A 73 7.06 -12.71 1.47
C ASP A 73 6.74 -13.14 2.90
N THR A 74 6.84 -12.20 3.86
CA THR A 74 6.44 -12.44 5.24
C THR A 74 4.93 -12.63 5.38
N GLY A 75 4.13 -11.85 4.65
CA GLY A 75 2.69 -12.01 4.58
C GLY A 75 2.29 -13.39 4.07
N VAL A 76 2.96 -13.90 3.03
CA VAL A 76 2.73 -15.26 2.50
C VAL A 76 3.14 -16.33 3.52
N ARG A 77 4.35 -16.23 4.09
CA ARG A 77 4.85 -17.21 5.08
C ARG A 77 3.95 -17.32 6.31
N ASN A 78 3.36 -16.21 6.74
CA ASN A 78 2.51 -16.16 7.93
C ASN A 78 1.04 -16.45 7.62
N GLY A 79 0.68 -16.76 6.37
CA GLY A 79 -0.69 -17.05 5.95
C GLY A 79 -1.61 -15.84 5.85
N ALA A 80 -1.07 -14.61 5.95
CA ALA A 80 -1.83 -13.37 5.76
C ALA A 80 -2.10 -13.06 4.29
N LEU A 81 -1.26 -13.58 3.38
CA LEU A 81 -1.45 -13.52 1.92
C LEU A 81 -1.44 -14.93 1.35
N SER A 82 -2.29 -15.15 0.33
CA SER A 82 -2.22 -16.37 -0.47
C SER A 82 -0.88 -16.46 -1.21
N PRO A 83 -0.24 -17.63 -1.33
CA PRO A 83 0.91 -17.83 -2.24
C PRO A 83 0.60 -17.45 -3.69
N ASP A 84 -0.67 -17.56 -4.11
CA ASP A 84 -1.16 -17.21 -5.45
C ASP A 84 -1.72 -15.77 -5.53
N TYR A 85 -1.21 -14.86 -4.69
CA TYR A 85 -1.67 -13.47 -4.68
C TYR A 85 -1.45 -12.77 -6.03
N LYS A 86 -2.30 -11.78 -6.33
CA LYS A 86 -2.14 -10.90 -7.49
C LYS A 86 -1.73 -9.50 -7.03
N LEU A 87 -0.66 -8.97 -7.62
CA LEU A 87 -0.23 -7.60 -7.36
C LEU A 87 -0.88 -6.64 -8.36
N SER A 88 -1.62 -5.64 -7.88
CA SER A 88 -2.39 -4.70 -8.73
C SER A 88 -2.11 -3.22 -8.40
N ARG A 89 -2.20 -2.34 -9.41
CA ARG A 89 -2.13 -0.86 -9.28
C ARG A 89 -3.49 -0.34 -8.94
N SER A 90 -3.60 0.48 -7.91
CA SER A 90 -4.73 1.40 -7.86
C SER A 90 -4.46 2.56 -8.82
N GLN A 91 -5.37 2.81 -9.76
CA GLN A 91 -5.38 3.99 -10.65
C GLN A 91 -6.44 5.03 -10.22
N SER A 92 -7.08 4.85 -9.05
CA SER A 92 -8.27 5.62 -8.69
C SER A 92 -7.95 6.89 -7.90
N TRP A 93 -7.30 7.86 -8.56
CA TRP A 93 -7.50 9.29 -8.28
C TRP A 93 -7.43 10.07 -9.59
N GLN A 94 -8.58 10.60 -10.02
CA GLN A 94 -8.61 11.68 -11.01
C GLN A 94 -8.43 12.99 -10.26
N PRO A 95 -7.58 13.92 -10.72
CA PRO A 95 -7.59 15.26 -10.16
C PRO A 95 -9.01 15.80 -10.25
N SER A 96 -9.54 16.31 -9.14
CA SER A 96 -10.67 17.22 -9.20
C SER A 96 -10.28 18.30 -10.21
N ALA A 97 -11.06 18.42 -11.28
CA ALA A 97 -10.86 19.45 -12.29
C ALA A 97 -10.70 20.80 -11.56
N PRO A 98 -9.72 21.64 -11.93
CA PRO A 98 -9.66 22.99 -11.39
C PRO A 98 -10.97 23.70 -11.76
N GLU A 99 -11.54 24.46 -10.81
CA GLU A 99 -12.58 25.45 -11.12
C GLU A 99 -12.08 26.47 -12.16
#